data_AF-A0A935P3Y8-F1
#
_entry.id   AF-A0A935P3Y8-F1
#
_cell.length_a   1.000
_cell.length_b   1.000
_cell.length_c   1.000
_cell.angle_alpha   90.00
_cell.angle_beta   90.00
_cell.angle_gamma   90.00
#
_symmetry.space_group_name_H-M   'P 1'
#
loop_
_entity.id
_entity.type
_entity.pdbx_description
1 polymer ?
#
loop_
_entity_poly.entity_id
_entity_poly.type
_entity_poly.pdbx_seq_one_letter_code
_entity_poly.pdbx_strand_id
1 'polypeptide(L)'
;MVRAAPRGAAAWEPCAVLHWRPGDVALRCRATAPAVAALAVAWDPGWSVRVGAKASPVLRVEGALLGVAVSAGEHEVRWRYAPRGGAAGAAVSALAFLALAAVASWCGRRWWRRRATTRG
;
A
#
# COMPACT_ATOMS: atom_id res chain seq x y z
N MET A 1 -17.57 -20.82 9.78
CA MET A 1 -16.69 -21.45 10.80
C MET A 1 -15.38 -21.84 10.13
N VAL A 2 -14.27 -21.17 10.42
CA VAL A 2 -12.96 -21.53 9.86
C VAL A 2 -12.39 -22.68 10.67
N ARG A 3 -12.35 -23.88 10.09
CA ARG A 3 -11.83 -25.09 10.75
C ARG A 3 -10.31 -25.04 10.71
N ALA A 4 -9.66 -25.03 11.86
CA ALA A 4 -8.21 -25.15 11.95
C ALA A 4 -7.79 -26.52 11.37
N ALA A 5 -6.97 -26.50 10.32
CA ALA A 5 -6.38 -27.72 9.76
C ALA A 5 -5.45 -28.38 10.80
N PRO A 6 -5.33 -29.72 10.82
CA PRO A 6 -4.42 -30.41 11.72
C PRO A 6 -2.98 -29.92 11.47
N ARG A 7 -2.34 -29.43 12.54
CA ARG A 7 -0.94 -29.00 12.53
C ARG A 7 -0.09 -30.25 12.36
N GLY A 8 0.50 -30.46 11.17
CA GLY A 8 1.47 -31.54 10.96
C GLY A 8 1.47 -32.25 9.60
N ALA A 9 0.54 -31.95 8.68
CA ALA A 9 0.48 -32.64 7.38
C ALA A 9 0.83 -31.78 6.15
N ALA A 10 0.90 -30.45 6.30
CA ALA A 10 1.24 -29.55 5.21
C ALA A 10 2.74 -29.20 5.28
N ALA A 11 3.43 -29.20 4.13
CA ALA A 11 4.80 -28.71 3.99
C ALA A 11 4.96 -27.19 4.29
N TRP A 12 3.85 -26.51 4.59
CA TRP A 12 3.78 -25.11 4.96
C TRP A 12 2.91 -24.95 6.20
N GLU A 13 3.36 -24.12 7.14
CA GLU A 13 2.57 -23.73 8.31
C GLU A 13 1.82 -22.41 8.02
N PRO A 14 0.50 -22.34 8.26
CA PRO A 14 -0.24 -21.10 8.05
C PRO A 14 0.20 -20.04 9.07
N CYS A 15 0.49 -18.83 8.59
CA CYS A 15 0.65 -17.67 9.45
C CYS A 15 -0.73 -17.19 9.93
N ALA A 16 -0.82 -16.76 11.19
CA ALA A 16 -2.01 -16.11 11.71
C ALA A 16 -2.09 -14.66 11.22
N VAL A 17 -3.24 -14.25 10.68
CA VAL A 17 -3.46 -12.85 10.29
C VAL A 17 -3.67 -12.00 11.55
N LEU A 18 -2.85 -10.97 11.74
CA LEU A 18 -3.02 -9.98 12.81
C LEU A 18 -3.90 -8.83 12.34
N HIS A 19 -3.65 -8.31 11.13
CA HIS A 19 -4.53 -7.36 10.47
C HIS A 19 -4.43 -7.47 8.95
N TRP A 20 -5.51 -7.09 8.28
CA TRP A 20 -5.59 -7.04 6.83
C TRP A 20 -6.25 -5.74 6.38
N ARG A 21 -5.47 -4.81 5.84
CA ARG A 21 -5.95 -3.57 5.24
C ARG A 21 -5.39 -3.44 3.82
N PRO A 22 -6.07 -2.72 2.92
CA PRO A 22 -5.52 -2.39 1.62
C PRO A 22 -4.13 -1.74 1.78
N GLY A 23 -3.10 -2.40 1.26
CA GLY A 23 -1.71 -1.93 1.34
C GLY A 23 -1.05 -2.03 2.72
N ASP A 24 -1.67 -2.60 3.76
CA ASP A 24 -1.03 -2.84 5.06
C ASP A 24 -1.50 -4.18 5.66
N VAL A 25 -0.62 -5.18 5.66
CA VAL A 25 -0.92 -6.55 6.10
C VAL A 25 0.09 -6.98 7.16
N ALA A 26 -0.38 -7.44 8.31
CA ALA A 26 0.48 -8.03 9.34
C ALA A 26 0.09 -9.47 9.62
N LEU A 27 1.10 -10.32 9.66
CA LEU A 27 1.00 -11.75 9.91
C LEU A 27 1.90 -12.14 11.07
N ARG A 28 1.47 -13.08 11.88
CA ARG A 28 2.32 -13.78 12.83
C ARG A 28 2.64 -15.16 12.27
N CYS A 29 3.90 -15.38 11.93
CA CYS A 29 4.40 -16.63 11.38
C CYS A 29 5.25 -17.35 12.42
N ARG A 30 5.16 -18.68 12.47
CA ARG A 30 6.08 -19.53 13.21
C ARG A 30 6.81 -20.40 12.20
N ALA A 31 8.11 -20.60 12.40
CA ALA A 31 8.92 -21.49 11.59
C ALA A 31 9.82 -22.33 12.49
N THR A 32 9.92 -23.63 12.22
CA THR A 32 10.81 -24.55 12.96
C THR A 32 12.24 -24.55 12.42
N ALA A 33 12.43 -24.07 11.19
CA ALA A 33 13.69 -23.93 10.48
C ALA A 33 13.67 -22.63 9.64
N PRO A 34 14.81 -22.18 9.08
CA PRO A 34 14.81 -21.09 8.11
C PRO A 34 13.82 -21.35 6.97
N ALA A 35 12.93 -20.40 6.71
CA ALA A 35 11.82 -20.57 5.77
C ALA A 35 11.48 -19.25 5.07
N VAL A 36 10.57 -19.32 4.09
CA VAL A 36 10.01 -18.14 3.43
C VAL A 36 8.56 -17.99 3.85
N ALA A 37 8.23 -16.87 4.50
CA ALA A 37 6.85 -16.48 4.73
C ALA A 37 6.30 -15.88 3.43
N ALA A 38 5.41 -16.62 2.76
CA ALA A 38 4.76 -16.19 1.53
C ALA A 38 3.39 -15.56 1.81
N LEU A 39 3.04 -14.54 1.04
CA LEU A 39 1.75 -13.88 1.06
C LEU A 39 1.19 -13.88 -0.37
N ALA A 40 -0.03 -14.41 -0.53
CA ALA A 40 -0.72 -14.53 -1.82
C ALA A 40 -1.26 -13.18 -2.33
N VAL A 41 -0.36 -12.21 -2.49
CA VAL A 41 -0.58 -10.87 -3.03
C VAL A 41 0.46 -10.65 -4.12
N ALA A 42 0.02 -10.05 -5.23
CA ALA A 42 0.90 -9.77 -6.35
C ALA A 42 2.04 -8.81 -5.94
N TRP A 43 3.26 -9.16 -6.34
CA TRP A 43 4.45 -8.35 -6.15
C TRP A 43 4.37 -7.10 -7.01
N ASP A 44 4.74 -5.97 -6.41
CA ASP A 44 4.90 -4.68 -7.07
C ASP A 44 6.08 -3.95 -6.39
N PRO A 45 6.85 -3.13 -7.14
CA PRO A 45 7.98 -2.41 -6.57
C PRO A 45 7.65 -1.41 -5.44
N GLY A 46 6.39 -1.07 -5.22
CA GLY A 46 5.92 -0.24 -4.10
C GLY A 46 5.80 -0.99 -2.76
N TRP A 47 5.94 -2.33 -2.75
CA TRP A 47 5.87 -3.11 -1.51
C TRP A 47 7.17 -3.05 -0.70
N SER A 48 7.01 -3.03 0.62
CA SER A 48 8.06 -3.15 1.61
C SER A 48 7.67 -4.16 2.68
N VAL A 49 8.64 -4.82 3.29
CA VAL A 49 8.41 -5.81 4.34
C VAL A 49 9.31 -5.58 5.54
N ARG A 50 8.78 -5.84 6.73
CA ARG A 50 9.53 -5.90 7.99
C ARG A 50 9.30 -7.23 8.67
N VAL A 51 10.36 -7.75 9.29
CA VAL A 51 10.31 -8.90 10.20
C VAL A 51 10.61 -8.36 11.60
N GLY A 52 9.59 -8.31 12.45
CA GLY A 52 9.58 -7.53 13.68
C GLY A 52 9.83 -6.04 13.38
N ALA A 53 10.89 -5.49 13.97
CA ALA A 53 11.31 -4.10 13.75
C ALA A 53 12.25 -3.92 12.54
N LYS A 54 12.80 -5.00 11.97
CA LYS A 54 13.85 -4.94 10.95
C LYS A 54 13.26 -4.91 9.55
N ALA A 55 13.70 -3.96 8.73
CA ALA A 55 13.41 -3.96 7.31
C ALA A 55 14.13 -5.11 6.60
N SER A 56 13.40 -5.84 5.76
CA SER A 56 13.89 -7.01 5.05
C SER A 56 13.61 -6.88 3.55
N PRO A 57 14.42 -7.54 2.70
CA PRO A 57 14.15 -7.57 1.26
C PRO A 57 12.87 -8.33 0.96
N VAL A 58 12.06 -7.78 0.06
CA VAL A 58 10.90 -8.48 -0.50
C VAL A 58 11.40 -9.46 -1.55
N LEU A 59 11.10 -10.74 -1.34
CA LEU A 59 11.31 -11.82 -2.30
C LEU A 59 10.07 -11.99 -3.18
N ARG A 60 10.29 -12.56 -4.37
CA ARG A 60 9.21 -13.01 -5.26
C ARG A 60 9.08 -14.52 -5.13
N VAL A 61 7.92 -14.97 -4.71
CA VAL A 61 7.58 -16.40 -4.56
C VAL A 61 6.67 -16.80 -5.72
N GLU A 62 6.87 -17.98 -6.31
CA GLU A 62 6.12 -18.42 -7.50
C GLU A 62 6.05 -17.35 -8.61
N GLY A 63 7.16 -16.63 -8.82
CA GLY A 63 7.31 -15.59 -9.86
C GLY A 63 6.63 -14.24 -9.57
N ALA A 64 5.52 -14.21 -8.83
CA ALA A 64 4.71 -13.00 -8.69
C ALA A 64 4.11 -12.76 -7.29
N LEU A 65 4.33 -13.62 -6.30
CA LEU A 65 3.82 -13.43 -4.94
C LEU A 65 4.84 -12.75 -4.04
N LEU A 66 4.35 -12.07 -3.00
CA LEU A 66 5.20 -11.51 -1.95
C LEU A 66 5.79 -12.62 -1.07
N GLY A 67 7.07 -12.55 -0.75
CA GLY A 67 7.68 -13.42 0.26
C GLY A 67 8.84 -12.77 1.02
N VAL A 68 9.12 -13.25 2.22
CA VAL A 68 10.26 -12.77 3.03
C VAL A 68 10.91 -13.94 3.76
N ALA A 69 12.24 -13.93 3.82
CA ALA A 69 12.98 -14.91 4.60
C ALA A 69 12.78 -14.67 6.10
N VAL A 70 12.52 -15.75 6.84
CA VAL A 70 12.42 -15.76 8.30
C VAL A 70 13.33 -16.85 8.87
N SER A 71 13.94 -16.59 10.01
CA SER A 71 14.68 -17.62 10.75
C SER A 71 13.72 -18.55 11.48
N ALA A 72 14.23 -19.65 12.02
CA ALA A 72 13.48 -20.43 13.00
C ALA A 72 13.02 -19.52 14.16
N GLY A 73 11.81 -19.76 14.68
CA GLY A 73 11.17 -18.98 15.73
C GLY A 73 9.83 -18.38 15.31
N GLU A 74 9.31 -17.49 16.16
CA GLU A 74 8.12 -16.68 15.87
C GLU A 74 8.51 -15.31 15.37
N HIS A 75 7.82 -14.86 14.33
CA HIS A 75 8.06 -13.58 13.69
C HIS A 75 6.75 -12.86 13.41
N GLU A 76 6.72 -11.57 13.66
CA GLU A 76 5.70 -10.68 13.13
C GLU A 76 6.18 -10.13 11.79
N VAL A 77 5.49 -10.45 10.71
CA VAL A 77 5.80 -10.00 9.36
C VAL A 77 4.80 -8.93 8.96
N ARG A 78 5.28 -7.72 8.66
CA ARG A 78 4.45 -6.60 8.22
C ARG A 78 4.79 -6.15 6.81
N TRP A 79 3.78 -6.12 5.96
CA TRP A 79 3.84 -5.71 4.56
C TRP A 79 3.17 -4.35 4.39
N ARG A 80 3.85 -3.41 3.75
CA ARG A 80 3.30 -2.08 3.44
C ARG A 80 3.51 -1.70 1.99
N TYR A 81 2.45 -1.23 1.36
CA TYR A 81 2.44 -0.73 0.00
C TYR A 81 2.49 0.80 -0.04
N ALA A 82 3.44 1.33 -0.81
CA ALA A 82 3.54 2.75 -1.12
C ALA A 82 3.51 2.91 -2.66
N PRO A 83 2.39 3.40 -3.25
CA PRO A 83 2.28 3.54 -4.69
C PRO A 83 3.30 4.54 -5.22
N ARG A 84 4.04 4.12 -6.25
CA ARG A 84 4.98 4.99 -6.96
C ARG A 84 4.18 6.02 -7.76
N GLY A 85 4.41 7.30 -7.49
CA GLY A 85 3.75 8.40 -8.20
C GLY A 85 2.58 9.06 -7.46
N GLY A 86 2.21 8.61 -6.26
CA GLY A 86 1.18 9.29 -5.45
C GLY A 86 1.49 10.78 -5.23
N ALA A 87 2.76 11.12 -4.96
CA ALA A 87 3.21 12.50 -4.81
C ALA A 87 3.12 13.31 -6.12
N ALA A 88 3.46 12.69 -7.27
CA ALA A 88 3.39 13.35 -8.57
C ALA A 88 1.93 13.65 -8.96
N GLY A 89 1.02 12.70 -8.75
CA GLY A 89 -0.42 12.91 -8.98
C GLY A 89 -1.00 14.02 -8.11
N ALA A 90 -0.60 14.08 -6.83
CA ALA A 90 -0.99 15.16 -5.93
C ALA A 90 -0.48 16.53 -6.40
N ALA A 91 0.77 16.61 -6.85
CA ALA A 91 1.36 17.85 -7.37
C ALA A 91 0.64 18.34 -8.64
N VAL A 92 0.39 17.46 -9.61
CA VAL A 92 -0.35 17.80 -10.84
C VAL A 92 -1.77 18.27 -10.51
N SER A 93 -2.45 17.59 -9.60
CA SER A 93 -3.81 17.97 -9.17
C SER A 93 -3.83 19.35 -8.50
N ALA A 94 -2.85 19.64 -7.64
CA ALA A 94 -2.72 20.94 -7.00
C ALA A 94 -2.47 22.06 -8.02
N LEU A 95 -1.58 21.84 -8.99
CA LEU A 95 -1.31 22.80 -10.05
C LEU A 95 -2.55 23.07 -10.92
N ALA A 96 -3.28 22.02 -11.30
CA ALA A 96 -4.52 22.14 -12.05
C ALA A 96 -5.58 22.94 -11.28
N PHE A 97 -5.73 22.68 -9.98
CA PHE A 97 -6.65 23.41 -9.11
C PHE A 97 -6.30 24.90 -9.01
N LEU A 98 -5.01 25.22 -8.83
CA LEU A 98 -4.53 26.60 -8.80
C LEU A 98 -4.78 27.33 -10.13
N ALA A 99 -4.54 26.66 -11.26
CA ALA A 99 -4.81 27.22 -12.58
C ALA A 99 -6.31 27.53 -12.77
N LEU A 100 -7.19 26.60 -12.38
CA LEU A 100 -8.64 26.78 -12.44
C LEU A 100 -9.09 27.96 -11.55
N ALA A 101 -8.58 28.05 -10.33
CA ALA A 101 -8.89 29.15 -9.42
C ALA A 101 -8.43 30.52 -9.99
N ALA A 102 -7.25 30.57 -10.60
CA ALA A 102 -6.74 31.77 -11.25
C ALA A 102 -7.66 32.22 -12.41
N VAL A 103 -8.04 31.30 -13.29
CA VAL A 103 -8.96 31.59 -14.42
C VAL A 103 -10.33 32.03 -13.92
N ALA A 104 -10.91 31.33 -12.94
CA ALA A 104 -12.21 31.67 -12.38
C ALA A 104 -12.21 33.08 -11.76
N SER A 105 -11.15 33.43 -11.01
CA SER A 105 -11.01 34.76 -10.42
C SER A 105 -10.83 35.87 -11.47
N TRP A 106 -10.13 35.58 -12.57
CA TRP A 106 -9.96 36.52 -13.69
C TRP A 106 -11.27 36.74 -14.44
N CYS A 107 -11.99 35.67 -14.79
CA CYS A 107 -13.29 35.74 -15.45
C CYS A 107 -14.35 36.39 -14.56
N GLY A 108 -14.39 36.06 -13.26
CA GLY A 108 -15.28 36.69 -12.28
C GLY A 108 -15.03 38.21 -12.18
N ARG A 109 -13.77 38.63 -12.01
CA ARG A 109 -13.42 40.06 -12.03
C ARG A 109 -13.81 40.76 -13.32
N ARG A 110 -13.60 40.11 -14.47
CA ARG A 110 -13.92 40.68 -15.79
C ARG A 110 -15.42 40.79 -16.03
N TRP A 111 -16.19 39.81 -15.58
CA TRP A 111 -17.65 39.79 -15.69
C TRP A 111 -18.30 40.84 -14.77
N TRP A 112 -17.79 41.02 -13.55
CA TRP A 112 -18.22 42.10 -12.67
C TRP A 112 -17.95 43.49 -13.27
N ARG A 113 -16.78 43.69 -13.89
CA ARG A 113 -16.47 44.95 -14.60
C ARG A 113 -17.39 45.22 -15.79
N ARG A 114 -17.86 44.19 -16.49
CA ARG A 114 -18.78 44.35 -17.64
C ARG A 114 -20.23 44.60 -17.24
N ARG A 115 -20.66 44.21 -16.03
CA ARG A 115 -22.05 44.41 -15.55
C ARG A 115 -22.33 45.81 -15.00
N ALA A 116 -21.31 46.65 -14.82
CA ALA A 116 -21.47 48.00 -14.28
C ALA A 116 -21.97 49.04 -15.30
N THR A 117 -22.14 48.69 -16.59
CA THR A 117 -22.42 49.65 -17.68
C THR A 117 -23.81 49.49 -18.30
N THR A 118 -24.75 48.78 -17.66
CA THR A 118 -26.11 48.57 -18.21
C THR A 118 -27.22 48.89 -17.19
N ARG A 119 -27.09 50.04 -16.51
CA ARG A 119 -28.20 50.76 -15.87
C ARG A 119 -28.09 52.22 -16.30
N GLY A 120 -28.76 52.54 -17.40
CA GLY A 120 -28.97 53.88 -17.94
C GLY A 120 -30.23 53.83 -18.77
#